data_AF-A0A2T9YN80-F1
#
_entry.id   AF-A0A2T9YN80-F1
#
_cell.length_a   1.000
_cell.length_b   1.000
_cell.length_c   1.000
_cell.angle_alpha   90.00
_cell.angle_beta   90.00
_cell.angle_gamma   90.00
#
_symmetry.space_group_name_H-M   'P 1'
#
loop_
_entity.id
_entity.type
_entity.pdbx_description
1 polymer ?
#
loop_
_entity_poly.entity_id
_entity_poly.type
_entity_poly.pdbx_seq_one_letter_code
_entity_poly.pdbx_strand_id
1 'polypeptide(L)' 'HPPGEDQYGYEQANERWSPVQTVESIMVSVISMLSSPNDESPANIDAAKQWRESYPDFKKRVQRCVRRSLEDF' A
#
# COMPACT_ATOMS: atom_id res chain seq x y z
N HIS A 1 13.25 2.43 8.17
CA HIS A 1 12.71 2.87 9.46
C HIS A 1 13.50 2.19 10.58
N PRO A 2 13.96 2.93 11.59
CA PRO A 2 14.56 2.32 12.78
C PRO A 2 13.51 1.46 13.51
N PRO A 3 13.90 0.32 14.11
CA PRO A 3 13.00 -0.47 14.95
C PRO A 3 12.64 0.28 16.24
N GLY A 4 11.49 -0.03 16.83
CA GLY A 4 11.01 0.55 18.10
C GLY A 4 9.75 1.40 17.94
N GLU A 5 9.32 2.08 19.01
CA GLU A 5 8.13 2.93 18.99
C GLU A 5 8.30 4.15 18.08
N ASP A 6 7.22 4.54 17.40
CA ASP A 6 7.22 5.79 16.64
C ASP A 6 7.24 6.99 17.58
N GLN A 7 8.11 7.97 17.29
CA GLN A 7 8.30 9.14 18.15
C GLN A 7 7.05 10.03 18.24
N TYR A 8 6.14 9.93 17.26
CA TYR A 8 4.90 10.70 17.19
C TYR A 8 3.67 9.84 17.46
N GLY A 9 3.84 8.54 17.73
CA GLY A 9 2.76 7.61 18.04
C GLY A 9 1.81 7.31 16.87
N TYR A 10 2.20 7.63 15.63
CA TYR A 10 1.36 7.38 14.46
C TYR A 10 1.37 5.91 14.02
N GLU A 11 2.45 5.19 14.31
CA GLU A 11 2.63 3.78 13.97
C GLU A 11 2.87 2.97 15.24
N GLN A 12 2.17 1.85 15.38
CA GLN A 12 2.47 0.87 16.42
C GLN A 12 3.81 0.19 16.12
N ALA A 13 4.53 -0.26 17.16
CA ALA A 13 5.83 -0.91 16.98
C ALA A 13 5.77 -2.19 16.10
N ASN A 14 4.61 -2.86 16.04
CA ASN A 14 4.35 -4.02 15.18
C ASN A 14 4.06 -3.67 13.71
N GLU A 15 3.71 -2.41 13.41
CA GLU A 15 3.50 -1.89 12.05
C GLU A 15 4.83 -1.45 11.40
N ARG A 16 5.89 -1.36 12.21
CA ARG A 16 7.23 -0.94 11.78
C ARG A 16 8.12 -2.14 11.45
N TRP A 17 9.20 -1.85 10.73
CA TRP A 17 10.22 -2.84 10.42
C TRP A 17 10.83 -3.46 11.69
N SER A 18 10.94 -4.79 11.71
CA SER A 18 11.59 -5.55 12.76
C SER A 18 12.45 -6.67 12.15
N PRO A 19 13.60 -7.04 12.74
CA PRO A 19 14.46 -8.11 12.24
C PRO A 19 13.78 -9.49 12.13
N VAL A 20 12.62 -9.67 12.76
CA VAL A 20 11.81 -10.91 12.67
C VAL A 20 11.06 -11.03 11.33
N GLN A 21 10.88 -9.93 10.61
CA GLN A 21 10.15 -9.92 9.34
C GLN A 21 10.97 -10.66 8.26
N THR A 22 10.30 -11.54 7.52
CA THR A 22 10.87 -12.29 6.41
C THR A 22 10.45 -11.65 5.07
N VAL A 23 11.11 -12.04 3.97
CA VAL A 23 10.64 -11.63 2.63
C VAL A 23 9.19 -12.05 2.41
N GLU A 24 8.82 -13.24 2.88
CA GLU A 24 7.44 -13.74 2.78
C GLU A 24 6.44 -12.84 3.51
N SER A 25 6.71 -12.47 4.77
CA SER A 25 5.78 -11.62 5.54
C SER A 25 5.63 -10.24 4.92
N ILE A 26 6.70 -9.69 4.33
CA ILE A 26 6.66 -8.44 3.56
C ILE A 26 5.78 -8.59 2.32
N MET A 27 5.94 -9.67 1.54
CA MET A 27 5.16 -9.88 0.33
C MET A 27 3.67 -10.08 0.64
N VAL A 28 3.33 -10.79 1.73
CA VAL A 28 1.94 -10.92 2.20
C VAL A 28 1.36 -9.56 2.61
N SER A 29 2.15 -8.71 3.26
CA SER A 29 1.76 -7.34 3.59
C SER A 29 1.46 -6.51 2.33
N VAL A 30 2.30 -6.59 1.30
CA VAL A 30 2.07 -5.90 0.02
C VAL A 30 0.78 -6.38 -0.66
N ILE A 31 0.52 -7.69 -0.69
CA ILE A 31 -0.72 -8.25 -1.27
C ILE A 31 -1.95 -7.74 -0.49
N SER A 32 -1.85 -7.70 0.83
CA SER A 32 -2.92 -7.20 1.70
C SER A 32 -3.18 -5.71 1.45
N MET A 33 -2.12 -4.90 1.32
CA MET A 33 -2.20 -3.47 1.00
C MET A 33 -2.84 -3.23 -0.38
N LEU A 34 -2.56 -4.07 -1.39
CA LEU A 34 -3.19 -3.94 -2.71
C LEU A 34 -4.69 -4.29 -2.66
N SER A 35 -5.11 -5.15 -1.74
CA SER A 35 -6.51 -5.55 -1.56
C SER A 35 -7.30 -4.50 -0.78
N SER A 36 -6.66 -3.86 0.21
CA SER A 36 -7.22 -2.82 1.06
C SER A 36 -6.22 -1.65 1.18
N PRO A 37 -6.21 -0.72 0.21
CA PRO A 37 -5.30 0.43 0.23
C PRO A 37 -5.48 1.29 1.48
N ASN A 38 -4.37 1.74 2.09
CA ASN A 38 -4.39 2.68 3.22
C ASN A 38 -4.48 4.12 2.68
N ASP A 39 -5.58 4.83 2.99
CA ASP A 39 -5.83 6.20 2.57
C ASP A 39 -5.61 7.27 3.67
N GLU A 40 -5.24 6.84 4.88
CA GLU A 40 -4.84 7.69 6.01
C GLU A 40 -3.41 8.22 5.83
N SER A 41 -2.55 7.44 5.16
CA SER A 41 -1.18 7.83 4.81
C SER A 41 -0.87 7.58 3.33
N PRO A 42 -1.50 8.33 2.40
CA PRO A 42 -1.38 8.07 0.97
C PRO A 42 -0.03 8.55 0.41
N ALA A 43 0.74 7.64 -0.18
CA ALA A 43 1.94 8.02 -0.93
C ALA A 43 1.60 8.75 -2.25
N ASN A 44 0.42 8.48 -2.83
CA ASN A 44 -0.09 9.15 -4.02
C ASN A 44 -1.44 9.79 -3.70
N ILE A 45 -1.42 11.12 -3.53
CA ILE A 45 -2.58 11.92 -3.12
C ILE A 45 -3.69 11.84 -4.18
N ASP A 46 -3.35 11.88 -5.47
CA ASP A 46 -4.34 11.82 -6.55
C ASP A 46 -5.04 10.47 -6.61
N ALA A 47 -4.29 9.38 -6.41
CA ALA A 47 -4.84 8.03 -6.37
C ALA A 47 -5.77 7.85 -5.15
N ALA A 48 -5.37 8.36 -3.98
CA ALA A 48 -6.20 8.33 -2.77
C ALA A 48 -7.48 9.16 -2.92
N LYS A 49 -7.39 10.33 -3.56
CA LYS A 49 -8.57 11.15 -3.87
C LYS A 49 -9.52 10.41 -4.82
N GLN A 50 -9.00 9.79 -5.88
CA GLN A 50 -9.81 8.99 -6.80
C GLN A 50 -10.41 7.77 -6.11
N TRP A 51 -9.67 7.10 -5.22
CA TRP A 51 -10.18 5.99 -4.42
C TRP A 51 -11.41 6.40 -3.60
N ARG A 52 -11.35 7.55 -2.90
CA ARG A 52 -12.44 8.06 -2.05
C ARG A 52 -13.61 8.65 -2.84
N GLU A 53 -13.32 9.47 -3.85
CA GLU A 53 -14.33 10.33 -4.50
C GLU A 53 -14.80 9.79 -5.85
N SER A 54 -14.00 8.98 -6.55
CA SER A 54 -14.34 8.43 -7.88
C SER A 54 -13.79 7.02 -8.08
N TYR A 55 -14.26 6.08 -7.25
CA TYR A 55 -13.86 4.69 -7.31
C TYR A 55 -13.96 4.03 -8.71
N PRO A 56 -15.01 4.31 -9.53
CA PRO A 56 -15.09 3.76 -10.88
C PRO A 56 -13.90 4.16 -11.78
N ASP A 57 -13.42 5.40 -11.68
CA ASP A 57 -12.28 5.86 -12.49
C ASP A 57 -10.95 5.35 -11.94
N PHE A 58 -10.82 5.26 -10.61
CA PHE A 58 -9.71 4.54 -9.98
C PHE A 58 -9.61 3.11 -10.52
N LYS A 59 -10.73 2.37 -10.52
CA LYS A 59 -10.79 0.98 -11.01
C LYS A 59 -10.39 0.87 -12.48
N LYS A 60 -10.84 1.79 -13.36
CA LYS A 60 -10.42 1.83 -14.78
C LYS A 60 -8.91 2.01 -14.93
N ARG A 61 -8.30 2.89 -14.10
CA ARG A 61 -6.84 3.10 -14.12
C ARG A 61 -6.09 1.87 -13.65
N VAL A 62 -6.52 1.23 -12.56
CA VAL A 62 -5.93 -0.02 -12.06
C VAL A 62 -6.00 -1.12 -13.13
N GLN A 63 -7.15 -1.31 -13.79
CA GLN A 63 -7.29 -2.28 -14.87
C GLN A 63 -6.32 -2.02 -16.03
N ARG A 64 -6.06 -0.74 -16.37
CA ARG A 64 -5.06 -0.38 -17.37
C ARG A 64 -3.65 -0.76 -16.93
N CYS A 65 -3.31 -0.56 -15.64
CA CYS A 65 -2.02 -0.98 -15.09
C CYS A 65 -1.86 -2.51 -15.16
N VAL A 66 -2.89 -3.27 -14.78
CA VAL A 66 -2.90 -4.74 -14.88
C VAL A 66 -2.68 -5.17 -16.32
N ARG A 67 -3.40 -4.60 -17.29
CA ARG A 67 -3.23 -4.95 -18.70
C ARG A 67 -1.80 -4.65 -19.20
N ARG A 68 -1.25 -3.49 -18.89
CA ARG A 68 0.13 -3.14 -19.26
C ARG A 68 1.13 -4.12 -18.66
N SER A 69 0.98 -4.50 -17.39
CA SER A 69 1.87 -5.48 -16.75
C SER A 69 1.82 -6.87 -17.37
N LEU A 70 0.78 -7.20 -18.16
CA LEU A 70 0.69 -8.46 -18.91
C LEU A 70 1.25 -8.35 -20.33
N GLU A 71 1.35 -7.12 -20.87
CA GLU A 71 1.90 -6.84 -22.21
C GLU A 71 3.43 -6.67 -22.18
N ASP A 72 3.99 -6.32 -21.02
CA ASP A 72 5.43 -6.08 -20.84
C ASP A 72 6.26 -7.38 -20.60
N PHE A 73 5.67 -8.56 -20.84
CA PHE A 73 6.33 -9.88 -20.82
C PHE A 73 6.24 -10.57 -22.18
#